data_AF-A0A3D4B5C3-F1
#
_entry.id   AF-A0A3D4B5C3-F1
#
_cell.length_a   1.000
_cell.length_b   1.000
_cell.length_c   1.000
_cell.angle_alpha   90.00
_cell.angle_beta   90.00
_cell.angle_gamma   90.00
#
_symmetry.space_group_name_H-M   'P 1'
#
loop_
_entity.id
_entity.type
_entity.pdbx_description
1 polymer ?
#
loop_
_entity_poly.entity_id
_entity_poly.type
_entity_poly.pdbx_seq_one_letter_code
_entity_poly.pdbx_strand_id
1 'polypeptide(L)'
;PKPDYILPNGRGLAYGYFKLDPASRTYLLNHLPELDDPVRRGIAWMTLWEDMLYGHTTPDDLIDLGIRTLNREKDELNIQRVLSSLSGAYWKYLPPDRRMALASDLEDVFWKHMDRAATSSLKAAFFN
;
A
#
# COMPACT_ATOMS: atom_id res chain seq x y z
N PRO A 1 14.79 10.89 23.66
CA PRO A 1 14.07 11.25 22.41
C PRO A 1 12.91 10.27 22.15
N LYS A 2 11.77 10.74 21.63
CA LYS A 2 10.62 9.89 21.26
C LYS A 2 10.81 9.37 19.82
N PRO A 3 10.48 8.11 19.51
CA PRO A 3 10.55 7.59 18.14
C PRO A 3 9.47 8.21 17.23
N ASP A 4 9.74 8.27 15.92
CA ASP A 4 8.81 8.81 14.92
C ASP A 4 7.58 7.89 14.69
N TYR A 5 7.78 6.57 14.80
CA TYR A 5 6.71 5.58 14.73
C TYR A 5 7.06 4.32 15.55
N ILE A 6 6.03 3.56 15.86
CA ILE A 6 6.11 2.21 16.41
C ILE A 6 5.35 1.30 15.44
N LEU A 7 6.05 0.31 14.88
CA LEU A 7 5.45 -0.75 14.07
C LEU A 7 5.42 -2.03 14.89
N PRO A 8 4.29 -2.37 15.54
CA PRO A 8 4.17 -3.62 16.26
C PRO A 8 4.32 -4.78 15.27
N ASN A 9 4.90 -5.89 15.73
CA ASN A 9 5.24 -7.01 14.86
C ASN A 9 6.12 -6.63 13.64
N GLY A 10 7.01 -5.65 13.77
CA GLY A 10 7.92 -5.21 12.69
C GLY A 10 8.90 -6.26 12.14
N ARG A 11 8.88 -7.50 12.66
CA ARG A 11 9.59 -8.67 12.13
C ARG A 11 8.66 -9.71 11.49
N GLY A 12 7.35 -9.52 11.55
CA GLY A 12 6.34 -10.42 10.95
C GLY A 12 6.28 -11.80 11.61
N LEU A 13 6.66 -11.95 12.87
CA LEU A 13 6.74 -13.24 13.56
C LEU A 13 5.48 -13.59 14.36
N ALA A 14 4.72 -12.58 14.77
CA ALA A 14 3.48 -12.76 15.51
C ALA A 14 2.27 -12.78 14.58
N TYR A 15 1.18 -13.41 15.03
CA TYR A 15 -0.10 -13.47 14.33
C TYR A 15 -1.17 -12.75 15.14
N GLY A 16 -1.93 -11.86 14.48
CA GLY A 16 -2.99 -11.07 15.09
C GLY A 16 -3.05 -9.65 14.51
N TYR A 17 -4.13 -8.93 14.81
CA TYR A 17 -4.27 -7.54 14.43
C TYR A 17 -3.45 -6.65 15.39
N PHE A 18 -2.62 -5.78 14.81
CA PHE A 18 -1.78 -4.84 15.56
C PHE A 18 -2.23 -3.41 15.31
N LYS A 19 -3.06 -2.89 16.22
CA LYS A 19 -3.56 -1.51 16.12
C LYS A 19 -2.42 -0.49 16.25
N LEU A 20 -2.29 0.37 15.25
CA LEU A 20 -1.38 1.50 15.29
C LEU A 20 -1.92 2.62 16.19
N ASP A 21 -1.02 3.28 16.91
CA ASP A 21 -1.35 4.58 17.49
C ASP A 21 -1.44 5.66 16.39
N PRO A 22 -2.16 6.76 16.62
CA PRO A 22 -2.38 7.79 15.58
C PRO A 22 -1.09 8.41 15.03
N ALA A 23 -0.04 8.56 15.84
CA ALA A 23 1.22 9.15 15.38
C ALA A 23 1.95 8.19 14.45
N SER A 24 2.02 6.91 14.82
CA SER A 24 2.62 5.87 13.97
C SER A 24 1.88 5.68 12.66
N ARG A 25 0.53 5.68 12.69
CA ARG A 25 -0.28 5.63 11.45
C ARG A 25 0.03 6.79 10.53
N THR A 26 -0.01 8.01 11.06
CA THR A 26 0.26 9.23 10.28
C THR A 26 1.65 9.18 9.67
N TYR A 27 2.65 8.77 10.45
CA TYR A 27 4.01 8.63 9.96
C TYR A 27 4.12 7.60 8.83
N LEU A 28 3.56 6.40 9.01
CA LEU A 28 3.63 5.35 8.00
C LEU A 28 2.85 5.71 6.72
N LEU A 29 1.70 6.36 6.84
CA LEU A 29 0.98 6.90 5.68
C LEU A 29 1.84 7.89 4.88
N ASN A 30 2.69 8.68 5.52
CA ASN A 30 3.52 9.66 4.82
C ASN A 30 4.84 9.06 4.30
N HIS A 31 5.46 8.13 5.04
CA HIS A 31 6.87 7.76 4.85
C HIS A 31 7.11 6.28 4.51
N LEU A 32 6.10 5.42 4.40
CA LEU A 32 6.32 3.98 4.11
C LEU A 32 7.24 3.73 2.89
N PRO A 33 7.11 4.42 1.74
CA PRO A 33 7.99 4.20 0.59
C PRO A 33 9.47 4.58 0.82
N GLU A 34 9.79 5.22 1.94
CA GLU A 34 11.13 5.67 2.33
C GLU A 34 11.83 4.69 3.29
N LEU A 35 11.11 3.69 3.83
CA LEU A 35 11.72 2.68 4.69
C LEU A 35 12.71 1.85 3.88
N ASP A 36 13.94 1.67 4.37
CA ASP A 36 15.03 1.01 3.62
C ASP A 36 14.78 -0.49 3.39
N ASP A 37 14.23 -1.17 4.39
CA ASP A 37 14.09 -2.64 4.39
C ASP A 37 12.77 -3.07 3.70
N PRO A 38 12.83 -3.87 2.60
CA PRO A 38 11.64 -4.37 1.93
C PRO A 38 10.72 -5.17 2.86
N VAL A 39 11.27 -5.90 3.83
CA VAL A 39 10.45 -6.65 4.79
C VAL A 39 9.64 -5.70 5.67
N ARG A 40 10.25 -4.61 6.13
CA ARG A 40 9.54 -3.57 6.91
C ARG A 40 8.50 -2.85 6.08
N ARG A 41 8.77 -2.55 4.80
CA ARG A 41 7.75 -1.98 3.90
C ARG A 41 6.55 -2.90 3.74
N GLY A 42 6.79 -4.20 3.52
CA GLY A 42 5.72 -5.19 3.41
C GLY A 42 4.88 -5.30 4.68
N ILE A 43 5.51 -5.32 5.86
CA ILE A 43 4.81 -5.38 7.15
C ILE A 43 4.03 -4.08 7.42
N ALA A 44 4.63 -2.92 7.17
CA ALA A 44 3.95 -1.64 7.30
C ALA A 44 2.72 -1.55 6.38
N TRP A 45 2.85 -2.04 5.15
CA TRP A 45 1.73 -2.09 4.19
C TRP A 45 0.61 -2.99 4.69
N MET A 46 0.92 -4.21 5.14
CA MET A 46 -0.07 -5.12 5.71
C MET A 46 -0.77 -4.49 6.92
N THR A 47 -0.02 -3.82 7.79
CA THR A 47 -0.56 -3.17 8.99
C THR A 47 -1.54 -2.04 8.61
N LEU A 48 -1.20 -1.21 7.63
CA LEU A 48 -2.08 -0.13 7.14
C LEU A 48 -3.29 -0.66 6.37
N TRP A 49 -3.13 -1.74 5.62
CA TRP A 49 -4.24 -2.44 4.98
C TRP A 49 -5.25 -2.95 6.02
N GLU A 50 -4.78 -3.64 7.07
CA GLU A 50 -5.66 -4.06 8.17
C GLU A 50 -6.28 -2.87 8.88
N ASP A 51 -5.51 -1.82 9.16
CA ASP A 51 -6.02 -0.61 9.79
C ASP A 51 -7.13 0.07 8.94
N MET A 52 -7.06 0.02 7.61
CA MET A 52 -8.16 0.41 6.72
C MET A 52 -9.39 -0.49 6.88
N LEU A 53 -9.20 -1.81 6.92
CA LEU A 53 -10.30 -2.76 7.14
C LEU A 53 -11.01 -2.55 8.49
N TYR A 54 -10.29 -2.10 9.52
CA TYR A 54 -10.84 -1.73 10.83
C TYR A 54 -11.38 -0.30 10.89
N GLY A 55 -11.43 0.43 9.76
CA GLY A 55 -12.02 1.77 9.66
C GLY A 55 -11.19 2.87 10.31
N HIS A 56 -9.88 2.66 10.40
CA HIS A 56 -8.94 3.57 11.05
C HIS A 56 -8.08 4.38 10.07
N THR A 57 -7.94 3.87 8.84
CA THR A 57 -7.34 4.54 7.68
C THR A 57 -8.39 4.58 6.58
N THR A 58 -8.49 5.68 5.82
CA THR A 58 -9.48 5.75 4.73
C THR A 58 -9.02 4.97 3.50
N PRO A 59 -9.93 4.46 2.65
CA PRO A 59 -9.55 3.83 1.39
C PRO A 59 -8.78 4.78 0.47
N ASP A 60 -9.17 6.06 0.41
CA ASP A 60 -8.47 7.08 -0.37
C ASP A 60 -7.01 7.26 0.10
N ASP A 61 -6.76 7.40 1.41
CA ASP A 61 -5.39 7.53 1.96
C ASP A 61 -4.52 6.32 1.61
N LEU A 62 -5.11 5.12 1.66
CA LEU A 62 -4.39 3.89 1.35
C LEU A 62 -4.09 3.77 -0.16
N ILE A 63 -5.01 4.24 -1.02
CA ILE A 63 -4.80 4.28 -2.46
C ILE A 63 -3.68 5.24 -2.83
N ASP A 64 -3.70 6.45 -2.28
CA ASP A 64 -2.65 7.47 -2.48
C ASP A 64 -1.28 6.96 -2.00
N LEU A 65 -1.24 6.26 -0.86
CA LEU A 65 -0.03 5.59 -0.40
C LEU A 65 0.42 4.49 -1.36
N GLY A 66 -0.50 3.66 -1.87
CA GLY A 66 -0.17 2.58 -2.79
C GLY A 66 0.45 3.10 -4.08
N ILE A 67 -0.09 4.17 -4.67
CA ILE A 67 0.49 4.83 -5.84
C ILE A 67 1.92 5.28 -5.57
N ARG A 68 2.17 5.97 -4.44
CA ARG A 68 3.52 6.40 -4.05
C ARG A 68 4.46 5.23 -3.79
N THR A 69 3.94 4.13 -3.24
CA THR A 69 4.70 2.90 -2.99
C THR A 69 5.12 2.25 -4.30
N LEU A 70 4.21 2.07 -5.26
CA LEU A 70 4.51 1.48 -6.57
C LEU A 70 5.55 2.27 -7.35
N ASN A 71 5.61 3.60 -7.19
CA ASN A 71 6.61 4.44 -7.84
C ASN A 71 8.05 4.23 -7.34
N ARG A 72 8.23 3.64 -6.16
CA ARG A 72 9.56 3.49 -5.50
C ARG A 72 9.93 2.04 -5.21
N GLU A 73 8.95 1.17 -5.06
CA GLU A 73 9.16 -0.23 -4.69
C GLU A 73 9.83 -1.00 -5.82
N LYS A 74 10.76 -1.87 -5.43
CA LYS A 74 11.51 -2.75 -6.33
C LYS A 74 11.32 -4.22 -5.98
N ASP A 75 10.87 -4.51 -4.77
CA ASP A 75 10.56 -5.86 -4.34
C ASP A 75 9.24 -6.33 -4.97
N GLU A 76 9.32 -7.37 -5.79
CA GLU A 76 8.18 -7.88 -6.56
C GLU A 76 7.05 -8.41 -5.67
N LEU A 77 7.38 -9.00 -4.52
CA LEU A 77 6.37 -9.50 -3.57
C LEU A 77 5.57 -8.34 -2.97
N ASN A 78 6.25 -7.24 -2.61
CA ASN A 78 5.58 -6.03 -2.14
C ASN A 78 4.74 -5.38 -3.25
N ILE A 79 5.23 -5.30 -4.49
CA ILE A 79 4.48 -4.75 -5.62
C ILE A 79 3.17 -5.53 -5.83
N GLN A 80 3.25 -6.86 -5.92
CA GLN A 80 2.06 -7.70 -6.10
C GLN A 80 1.06 -7.54 -4.95
N ARG A 81 1.55 -7.45 -3.71
CA ARG A 81 0.71 -7.23 -2.53
C ARG A 81 0.01 -5.87 -2.59
N VAL A 82 0.73 -4.81 -2.95
CA VAL A 82 0.15 -3.47 -3.09
C VAL A 82 -0.92 -3.45 -4.17
N LEU A 83 -0.65 -4.02 -5.35
CA LEU A 83 -1.62 -4.08 -6.45
C LEU A 83 -2.90 -4.84 -6.05
N SER A 84 -2.77 -5.99 -5.40
CA SER A 84 -3.91 -6.77 -4.91
C SER A 84 -4.75 -5.98 -3.89
N SER A 85 -4.08 -5.32 -2.93
CA SER A 85 -4.72 -4.45 -1.96
C SER A 85 -5.41 -3.25 -2.63
N LEU A 86 -4.79 -2.60 -3.62
CA LEU A 86 -5.35 -1.47 -4.35
C LEU A 86 -6.60 -1.85 -5.13
N SER A 87 -6.57 -2.98 -5.86
CA SER A 87 -7.75 -3.51 -6.54
C SER A 87 -8.89 -3.79 -5.55
N GLY A 88 -8.58 -4.39 -4.40
CA GLY A 88 -9.54 -4.59 -3.31
C GLY A 88 -10.12 -3.29 -2.77
N ALA A 89 -9.27 -2.31 -2.42
CA ALA A 89 -9.64 -0.98 -1.95
C ALA A 89 -10.57 -0.29 -2.94
N TYR A 90 -10.17 -0.24 -4.20
CA TYR A 90 -10.91 0.38 -5.28
C TYR A 90 -12.29 -0.25 -5.45
N TRP A 91 -12.38 -1.57 -5.67
CA TRP A 91 -13.66 -2.21 -6.00
C TRP A 91 -14.61 -2.36 -4.82
N LYS A 92 -14.11 -2.56 -3.60
CA LYS A 92 -14.95 -2.94 -2.45
C LYS A 92 -15.16 -1.81 -1.44
N TYR A 93 -14.25 -0.85 -1.38
CA TYR A 93 -14.23 0.15 -0.29
C TYR A 93 -14.39 1.59 -0.78
N LEU A 94 -14.38 1.83 -2.10
CA LEU A 94 -14.76 3.13 -2.66
C LEU A 94 -16.19 3.13 -3.22
N PRO A 95 -16.95 4.22 -3.00
CA PRO A 95 -18.24 4.41 -3.66
C PRO A 95 -18.05 4.67 -5.17
N PRO A 96 -19.08 4.45 -6.01
CA PRO A 96 -18.99 4.54 -7.47
C PRO A 96 -18.47 5.87 -8.01
N ASP A 97 -18.89 6.99 -7.42
CA ASP A 97 -18.47 8.35 -7.78
C ASP A 97 -16.96 8.57 -7.54
N ARG A 98 -16.43 8.10 -6.40
CA ARG A 98 -14.99 8.17 -6.11
C ARG A 98 -14.18 7.27 -7.03
N ARG A 99 -14.66 6.06 -7.33
CA ARG A 99 -14.01 5.18 -8.32
C ARG A 99 -13.89 5.85 -9.68
N MET A 100 -14.98 6.43 -10.19
CA MET A 100 -14.97 7.15 -11.46
C MET A 100 -14.00 8.33 -11.47
N ALA A 101 -13.90 9.06 -10.36
CA ALA A 101 -12.97 10.18 -10.23
C ALA A 101 -11.49 9.73 -10.25
N LEU A 102 -11.18 8.55 -9.74
CA LEU A 102 -9.80 8.02 -9.64
C LEU A 102 -9.39 7.13 -10.83
N ALA A 103 -10.34 6.67 -11.64
CA ALA A 103 -10.10 5.66 -12.67
C ALA A 103 -8.97 6.05 -13.64
N SER A 104 -9.03 7.27 -14.19
CA SER A 104 -8.06 7.74 -15.18
C SER A 104 -6.64 7.85 -14.59
N ASP A 105 -6.52 8.36 -13.37
CA ASP A 105 -5.21 8.55 -12.72
C ASP A 105 -4.57 7.21 -12.37
N LEU A 106 -5.36 6.24 -11.90
CA LEU A 106 -4.89 4.89 -11.60
C LEU A 106 -4.49 4.12 -12.86
N GLU A 107 -5.29 4.23 -13.93
CA GLU A 107 -4.99 3.60 -15.22
C GLU A 107 -3.68 4.11 -15.79
N ASP A 108 -3.46 5.43 -15.77
CA ASP A 108 -2.20 6.05 -16.21
C ASP A 108 -0.99 5.53 -15.43
N VAL A 109 -1.13 5.34 -14.11
CA VAL A 109 -0.06 4.82 -13.25
C VAL A 109 0.23 3.36 -13.61
N PHE A 110 -0.79 2.51 -13.69
CA PHE A 110 -0.63 1.08 -13.97
C PHE A 110 -0.06 0.85 -15.37
N TRP A 111 -0.53 1.61 -16.37
CA TRP A 111 -0.03 1.54 -17.73
C TRP A 111 1.46 1.88 -17.81
N LYS A 112 1.89 2.98 -17.18
CA LYS A 112 3.30 3.38 -17.12
C LYS A 112 4.20 2.32 -16.47
N HIS A 113 3.71 1.64 -15.43
CA HIS A 113 4.45 0.56 -14.78
C HIS A 113 4.51 -0.71 -15.63
N MET A 114 3.41 -1.06 -16.29
CA MET A 114 3.35 -2.21 -17.20
C MET A 114 4.34 -2.06 -18.37
N ASP A 115 4.45 -0.86 -18.96
CA ASP A 115 5.40 -0.58 -20.05
C ASP A 115 6.86 -0.68 -19.61
N ARG A 116 7.14 -0.42 -18.32
CA ARG A 116 8.49 -0.43 -17.73
C ARG A 116 8.81 -1.72 -16.98
N ALA A 117 7.88 -2.66 -16.90
CA ALA A 117 8.02 -3.88 -16.10
C ALA A 117 9.22 -4.71 -16.57
N ALA A 118 10.12 -5.02 -15.65
CA ALA A 118 11.36 -5.75 -15.95
C ALA A 118 11.13 -7.24 -16.24
N THR A 119 10.00 -7.80 -15.80
CA THR A 119 9.65 -9.20 -15.95
C THR A 119 8.24 -9.35 -16.51
N SER A 120 7.97 -10.48 -17.18
CA SER A 120 6.62 -10.84 -17.62
C SER A 120 5.65 -10.99 -16.44
N SER A 121 6.13 -11.46 -15.30
CA SER A 121 5.37 -11.57 -14.05
C SER A 121 4.90 -10.20 -13.55
N LEU A 122 5.81 -9.22 -13.43
CA LEU A 122 5.46 -7.85 -13.06
C LEU A 122 4.52 -7.21 -14.08
N LYS A 123 4.77 -7.44 -15.38
CA LYS A 123 3.89 -6.92 -16.44
C LYS A 123 2.47 -7.44 -16.29
N ALA A 124 2.31 -8.75 -16.03
CA ALA A 124 1.02 -9.36 -15.77
C ALA A 124 0.39 -8.85 -14.47
N ALA A 125 1.18 -8.59 -13.43
CA ALA A 125 0.67 -8.04 -12.18
C ALA A 125 0.04 -6.65 -12.35
N PHE A 126 0.65 -5.77 -13.15
CA PHE A 126 0.09 -4.43 -13.45
C PHE A 126 -1.08 -4.42 -14.42
N PHE A 127 -1.32 -5.52 -15.14
CA PHE A 127 -2.42 -5.65 -16.09
C PHE A 127 -3.73 -6.14 -15.44
N ASN A 128 -3.63 -6.88 -14.34
CA ASN A 128 -4.79 -7.48 -13.63
C ASN A 128 -5.46 -6.49 -12.67
#